data_AF-A0A9D4IVW4-F1
#
_entry.id   AF-A0A9D4IVW4-F1
#
_cell.length_a   1.000
_cell.length_b   1.000
_cell.length_c   1.000
_cell.angle_alpha   90.00
_cell.angle_beta   90.00
_cell.angle_gamma   90.00
#
_symmetry.space_group_name_H-M   'P 1'
#
loop_
_entity.id
_entity.type
_entity.pdbx_description
1 polymer ?
#
loop_
_entity_poly.entity_id
_entity_poly.type
_entity_poly.pdbx_seq_one_letter_code
_entity_poly.pdbx_strand_id
1 'polypeptide(L)'
;MKTLQNLNMNMVKPGKPHPLLQQQTQQQTVSPYDANRQVLKLKFMCGKYVLQSDRASLSKNKVDDTCRVCCESPETSQHMVLGCSGLVAIRDPILRDIKSVIEESFPGLWQSYTQQQKVSALIDCTVLYKKHKLSKVE
;
A
#
# COMPACT_ATOMS: atom_id res chain seq x y z
N MET A 1 29.29 -6.71 -9.12
CA MET A 1 28.60 -6.32 -7.87
C MET A 1 27.69 -5.14 -8.16
N LYS A 2 26.35 -5.28 -8.07
CA LYS A 2 25.44 -4.12 -8.14
C LYS A 2 25.47 -3.43 -6.78
N THR A 3 26.07 -2.24 -6.72
CA THR A 3 26.33 -1.49 -5.49
C THR A 3 25.04 -1.13 -4.74
N LEU A 4 25.07 -1.22 -3.40
CA LEU A 4 24.01 -0.75 -2.49
C LEU A 4 23.77 0.77 -2.61
N GLN A 5 24.54 1.48 -3.42
CA GLN A 5 24.38 2.90 -3.76
C GLN A 5 22.96 3.21 -4.26
N ASN A 6 22.35 2.29 -5.01
CA ASN A 6 20.97 2.45 -5.47
C ASN A 6 19.94 2.34 -4.33
N LEU A 7 20.35 2.04 -3.10
CA LEU A 7 19.46 2.01 -1.93
C LEU A 7 19.56 3.29 -1.08
N ASN A 8 20.38 4.26 -1.49
CA ASN A 8 20.60 5.48 -0.73
C ASN A 8 19.51 6.52 -1.01
N MET A 9 18.61 6.74 -0.03
CA MET A 9 17.53 7.72 -0.12
C MET A 9 18.03 9.17 -0.21
N ASN A 10 19.25 9.47 0.25
CA ASN A 10 19.83 10.82 0.16
C ASN A 10 20.10 11.26 -1.28
N MET A 11 20.09 10.32 -2.23
CA MET A 11 20.30 10.60 -3.66
C MET A 11 18.99 10.92 -4.39
N VAL A 12 17.84 10.85 -3.72
CA VAL A 12 16.51 10.89 -4.33
C VAL A 12 15.87 12.26 -4.07
N LYS A 13 15.69 13.05 -5.12
CA LYS A 13 14.94 14.31 -5.02
C LYS A 13 13.43 14.03 -4.95
N PRO A 14 12.67 14.70 -4.05
CA PRO A 14 11.21 14.62 -4.04
C PRO A 14 10.61 14.87 -5.43
N GLY A 15 9.61 14.07 -5.81
CA GLY A 15 8.92 14.16 -7.10
C GLY A 15 9.63 13.50 -8.29
N LYS A 16 10.85 12.98 -8.13
CA LYS A 16 11.53 12.20 -9.18
C LYS A 16 11.38 10.68 -8.93
N PRO A 17 11.17 9.86 -9.99
CA PRO A 17 11.17 8.41 -9.85
C PRO A 17 12.50 7.90 -9.29
N HIS A 18 12.41 6.95 -8.35
CA HIS A 18 13.59 6.37 -7.72
C HIS A 18 14.46 5.60 -8.74
N PRO A 19 15.81 5.64 -8.68
CA PRO A 19 16.69 4.93 -9.61
C PRO A 19 16.40 3.42 -9.74
N LEU A 20 15.97 2.76 -8.66
CA LEU A 20 15.52 1.36 -8.68
C LEU A 20 14.36 1.08 -9.66
N LEU A 21 13.47 2.05 -9.85
CA LEU A 21 12.35 1.95 -10.80
C LEU A 21 12.79 2.34 -12.22
N GLN A 22 13.78 3.23 -12.35
CA GLN A 22 14.34 3.60 -13.66
C GLN A 22 15.14 2.47 -14.32
N GLN A 23 15.74 1.59 -13.52
CA GLN A 23 16.42 0.38 -14.02
C GLN A 23 15.48 -0.57 -14.77
N GLN A 24 14.17 -0.53 -14.48
CA GLN A 24 13.16 -1.32 -15.20
C GLN A 24 12.86 -0.75 -16.57
N THR A 25 12.88 0.57 -16.71
CA THR A 25 12.53 1.26 -17.96
C THR A 25 13.58 1.07 -19.06
N GLN A 26 14.80 0.66 -18.68
CA GLN A 26 15.91 0.39 -19.61
C GLN A 26 16.01 -1.09 -20.03
N GLN A 27 15.25 -1.99 -19.39
CA GLN A 27 15.24 -3.42 -19.74
C GLN A 27 13.96 -3.71 -20.53
N GLN A 28 14.11 -4.04 -21.81
CA GLN A 28 12.99 -4.24 -22.77
C GLN A 28 11.97 -5.30 -22.35
N THR A 29 12.27 -6.16 -21.37
CA THR A 29 11.32 -7.11 -20.77
C THR A 29 11.63 -7.32 -19.29
N VAL A 30 10.89 -6.65 -18.40
CA VAL A 30 10.95 -6.90 -16.95
C VAL A 30 9.88 -7.93 -16.60
N SER A 31 10.28 -9.05 -16.00
CA SER A 31 9.31 -10.06 -15.53
C SER A 31 8.40 -9.46 -14.45
N PRO A 32 7.12 -9.85 -14.35
CA PRO A 32 6.22 -9.40 -13.28
C PRO A 32 6.78 -9.66 -11.88
N TYR A 33 7.52 -10.75 -11.72
CA TYR A 33 8.22 -11.11 -10.48
C TYR A 33 9.30 -10.08 -10.12
N ASP A 34 10.16 -9.72 -11.07
CA ASP A 34 11.21 -8.71 -10.85
C ASP A 34 10.61 -7.32 -10.63
N ALA A 35 9.47 -7.02 -11.28
CA ALA A 35 8.70 -5.82 -11.07
C ALA A 35 8.26 -5.69 -9.60
N ASN A 36 7.57 -6.72 -9.10
CA ASN A 36 7.06 -6.77 -7.73
C ASN A 36 8.20 -6.75 -6.69
N ARG A 37 9.31 -7.42 -6.98
CA ARG A 37 10.48 -7.44 -6.08
C ARG A 37 11.14 -6.07 -5.93
N GLN A 38 11.20 -5.26 -6.98
CA GLN A 38 11.75 -3.89 -6.87
C GLN A 38 10.81 -2.94 -6.12
N VAL A 39 9.49 -3.09 -6.31
CA VAL A 39 8.50 -2.35 -5.51
C VAL A 39 8.65 -2.67 -4.02
N LEU A 40 8.85 -3.94 -3.67
CA LEU A 40 9.10 -4.36 -2.28
C LEU A 40 10.37 -3.71 -1.70
N LYS A 41 11.47 -3.70 -2.47
CA LYS A 41 12.72 -3.04 -2.06
C LYS A 41 12.52 -1.54 -1.84
N LEU A 42 11.76 -0.89 -2.73
CA LEU A 42 11.45 0.53 -2.60
C LEU A 42 10.62 0.81 -1.33
N LYS A 43 9.61 -0.02 -1.04
CA LYS A 43 8.84 0.08 0.21
C LYS A 43 9.77 -0.02 1.43
N PHE A 44 10.67 -1.00 1.45
CA PHE A 44 11.63 -1.20 2.55
C PHE A 44 12.53 0.03 2.76
N MET A 45 13.10 0.57 1.67
CA MET A 45 13.97 1.74 1.75
C MET A 45 13.26 3.01 2.20
N CYS A 46 12.01 3.20 1.79
CA CYS A 46 11.22 4.36 2.17
C CYS A 46 10.61 4.23 3.57
N GLY A 47 10.96 3.19 4.34
CA GLY A 47 10.38 2.94 5.67
C GLY A 47 8.89 2.65 5.61
N LYS A 48 8.36 2.22 4.45
CA LYS A 48 6.96 1.82 4.34
C LYS A 48 6.79 0.43 4.93
N TYR A 49 5.71 0.22 5.67
CA TYR A 49 5.36 -1.09 6.20
C TYR A 49 5.25 -2.11 5.06
N VAL A 50 5.96 -3.22 5.20
CA VAL A 50 5.95 -4.34 4.25
C VAL A 50 5.28 -5.52 4.93
N LEU A 51 4.22 -6.03 4.31
CA LEU A 51 3.51 -7.19 4.82
C LEU A 51 4.38 -8.45 4.74
N GLN A 52 4.23 -9.33 5.72
CA GLN A 52 4.84 -10.66 5.72
C GLN A 52 4.36 -11.47 4.51
N SER A 53 3.11 -11.29 4.06
CA SER A 53 2.62 -11.89 2.81
C SER A 53 3.42 -11.44 1.58
N ASP A 54 3.74 -10.14 1.50
CA ASP A 54 4.52 -9.58 0.38
C ASP A 54 5.94 -10.15 0.39
N ARG A 55 6.50 -10.40 1.58
CA ARG A 55 7.82 -11.02 1.74
C ARG A 55 7.78 -12.53 1.45
N ALA A 56 6.73 -13.22 1.88
CA ALA A 56 6.53 -14.66 1.67
C ALA A 56 6.41 -14.99 0.17
N SER A 57 5.63 -14.21 -0.58
CA SER A 57 5.44 -14.41 -2.03
C SER A 57 6.72 -14.28 -2.86
N LEU A 58 7.75 -13.61 -2.34
CA LEU A 58 9.03 -13.36 -3.01
C LEU A 58 10.20 -14.15 -2.39
N SER A 59 9.95 -14.88 -1.31
CA SER A 59 10.95 -15.69 -0.61
C SER A 59 10.89 -17.14 -1.10
N LYS A 60 12.05 -17.76 -1.34
CA LYS A 60 12.13 -19.22 -1.58
C LYS A 60 11.94 -20.03 -0.29
N ASN A 61 12.02 -19.39 0.86
CA ASN A 61 11.86 -20.01 2.17
C ASN A 61 10.40 -19.92 2.62
N LYS A 62 9.90 -20.93 3.34
CA LYS A 62 8.64 -20.85 4.07
C LYS A 62 8.71 -19.68 5.06
N VAL A 63 7.89 -18.67 4.83
CA VAL A 63 7.68 -17.56 5.76
C VAL A 63 6.30 -17.76 6.38
N ASP A 64 6.22 -17.68 7.70
CA ASP A 64 4.95 -17.60 8.41
C ASP A 64 4.28 -16.28 8.04
N ASP A 65 3.16 -16.37 7.34
CA ASP A 65 2.39 -15.22 6.88
C ASP A 65 1.33 -14.79 7.90
N THR A 66 1.30 -15.36 9.10
CA THR A 66 0.33 -14.99 10.13
C THR A 66 0.50 -13.54 10.59
N CYS A 67 -0.60 -12.80 10.69
CA CYS A 67 -0.63 -11.44 11.22
C CYS A 67 -0.09 -11.40 12.64
N ARG A 68 0.95 -10.59 12.87
CA ARG A 68 1.57 -10.44 14.20
C ARG A 68 0.77 -9.59 15.17
N VAL A 69 -0.30 -8.94 14.69
CA VAL A 69 -1.16 -8.08 15.50
C VAL A 69 -2.29 -8.88 16.13
N CYS A 70 -3.04 -9.64 15.33
CA CYS A 70 -4.13 -10.48 15.85
C CYS A 70 -3.74 -11.95 16.05
N CYS A 71 -2.69 -12.44 15.40
CA CYS A 71 -2.27 -13.86 15.43
C CYS A 71 -3.32 -14.86 14.91
N GLU A 72 -4.37 -14.40 14.21
CA GLU A 72 -5.53 -15.22 13.84
C GLU A 72 -5.64 -15.52 12.34
N SER A 73 -4.99 -14.74 11.47
CA SER A 73 -5.19 -14.81 10.02
C SER A 73 -3.96 -14.36 9.24
N PRO A 74 -3.84 -14.71 7.95
CA PRO A 74 -2.75 -14.24 7.11
C PRO A 74 -2.68 -12.71 7.03
N GLU A 75 -1.47 -12.16 7.16
CA GLU A 75 -1.13 -10.75 7.12
C GLU A 75 -1.20 -10.22 5.68
N THR A 76 -2.41 -9.97 5.21
CA THR A 76 -2.67 -9.35 3.90
C THR A 76 -3.08 -7.89 4.06
N SER A 77 -2.99 -7.09 2.98
CA SER A 77 -3.47 -5.69 3.00
C SER A 77 -4.94 -5.63 3.37
N GLN A 78 -5.75 -6.56 2.85
CA GLN A 78 -7.17 -6.66 3.18
C GLN A 78 -7.38 -6.98 4.66
N HIS A 79 -6.61 -7.93 5.21
CA HIS A 79 -6.68 -8.23 6.63
C HIS A 79 -6.29 -7.00 7.47
N MET A 80 -5.13 -6.38 7.22
CA MET A 80 -4.68 -5.22 8.00
C MET A 80 -5.65 -4.03 7.92
N VAL A 81 -6.19 -3.77 6.72
CA VAL A 81 -7.03 -2.59 6.47
C VAL A 81 -8.49 -2.80 6.87
N LEU A 82 -9.03 -4.02 6.80
CA LEU A 82 -10.47 -4.27 7.00
C LEU A 82 -10.80 -5.37 8.00
N GLY A 83 -9.91 -6.34 8.21
CA GLY A 83 -10.22 -7.59 8.92
C GLY A 83 -9.51 -7.81 10.26
N CYS A 84 -8.44 -7.09 10.56
CA CYS A 84 -7.61 -7.35 11.74
C CYS A 84 -8.35 -6.93 13.02
N SER A 85 -8.60 -7.90 13.91
CA SER A 85 -9.27 -7.71 15.20
C SER A 85 -8.46 -6.80 16.13
N GLY A 86 -7.14 -6.97 16.16
CA GLY A 86 -6.24 -6.14 16.97
C GLY A 86 -6.09 -4.68 16.49
N LEU A 87 -6.60 -4.34 15.30
CA LEU A 87 -6.57 -2.97 14.77
C LEU A 87 -7.94 -2.27 14.79
N VAL A 88 -9.01 -2.93 15.24
CA VAL A 88 -10.40 -2.42 15.22
C VAL A 88 -10.48 -1.02 15.82
N ALA A 89 -9.94 -0.83 17.03
CA ALA A 89 -10.05 0.44 17.76
C ALA A 89 -9.39 1.63 17.03
N ILE A 90 -8.32 1.37 16.27
CA ILE A 90 -7.61 2.41 15.50
C ILE A 90 -8.30 2.63 14.15
N ARG A 91 -8.74 1.54 13.52
CA ARG A 91 -9.29 1.51 12.17
C ARG A 91 -10.69 2.10 12.09
N ASP A 92 -11.59 1.71 12.99
CA ASP A 92 -13.02 1.98 12.88
C ASP A 92 -13.37 3.47 12.83
N PRO A 93 -12.72 4.36 13.61
CA PRO A 93 -12.90 5.80 13.46
C PRO A 93 -12.53 6.30 12.06
N ILE A 94 -11.36 5.87 11.54
CA ILE A 94 -10.86 6.28 10.22
C ILE A 94 -11.79 5.79 9.10
N LEU A 95 -12.24 4.53 9.19
CA LEU A 95 -13.19 3.97 8.23
C LEU A 95 -14.52 4.71 8.22
N ARG A 96 -14.99 5.13 9.40
CA ARG A 96 -16.23 5.90 9.54
C ARG A 96 -16.12 7.25 8.84
N ASP A 97 -15.01 7.95 9.05
CA ASP A 97 -14.77 9.25 8.43
C ASP A 97 -14.70 9.12 6.89
N ILE A 98 -13.94 8.14 6.40
CA ILE A 98 -13.80 7.92 4.95
C ILE A 98 -15.14 7.50 4.32
N LYS A 99 -15.88 6.61 4.99
CA LYS A 99 -17.21 6.21 4.54
C LYS A 99 -18.16 7.41 4.48
N SER A 100 -18.12 8.31 5.46
CA SER A 100 -18.94 9.54 5.46
C SER A 100 -18.64 10.38 4.22
N VAL A 101 -17.37 10.68 3.96
CA VAL A 101 -16.97 11.49 2.79
C VAL A 101 -17.38 10.84 1.47
N ILE A 102 -17.23 9.52 1.35
CA ILE A 102 -17.63 8.78 0.14
C ILE A 102 -19.15 8.85 -0.05
N GLU A 103 -19.94 8.60 0.99
CA GLU A 103 -21.40 8.59 0.90
C GLU A 103 -21.99 10.00 0.71
N GLU A 104 -21.38 11.04 1.28
CA GLU A 104 -21.75 12.43 1.04
C GLU A 104 -21.50 12.83 -0.43
N SER A 105 -20.40 12.35 -1.01
CA SER A 105 -20.03 12.68 -2.39
C SER A 105 -20.70 11.78 -3.44
N PHE A 106 -20.91 10.50 -3.10
CA PHE A 106 -21.40 9.42 -3.97
C PHE A 106 -22.29 8.45 -3.17
N PRO A 107 -23.56 8.80 -2.92
CA PRO A 107 -24.47 7.95 -2.15
C PRO A 107 -24.57 6.53 -2.73
N GLY A 108 -24.46 5.50 -1.88
CA GLY A 108 -24.58 4.09 -2.29
C GLY A 108 -23.31 3.48 -2.90
N LEU A 109 -22.27 4.28 -3.15
CA LEU A 109 -21.04 3.81 -3.78
C LEU A 109 -20.27 2.86 -2.85
N TRP A 110 -20.22 3.13 -1.54
CA TRP A 110 -19.46 2.31 -0.60
C TRP A 110 -20.00 0.88 -0.51
N GLN A 111 -21.32 0.72 -0.57
CA GLN A 111 -22.00 -0.58 -0.52
C GLN A 111 -21.73 -1.37 -1.80
N SER A 112 -21.60 -0.70 -2.95
CA SER A 112 -21.27 -1.34 -4.22
C SER A 112 -19.81 -1.80 -4.33
N TYR A 113 -18.91 -1.27 -3.50
CA TYR A 113 -17.50 -1.66 -3.54
C TYR A 113 -17.27 -3.08 -3.02
N THR A 114 -16.53 -3.84 -3.82
CA THR A 114 -15.86 -5.07 -3.38
C THR A 114 -14.89 -4.77 -2.24
N GLN A 115 -14.52 -5.80 -1.47
CA GLN A 115 -13.53 -5.67 -0.39
C GLN A 115 -12.21 -5.08 -0.90
N GLN A 116 -11.74 -5.50 -2.07
CA GLN A 116 -10.50 -5.00 -2.66
C GLN A 116 -10.61 -3.53 -3.07
N GLN A 117 -11.75 -3.09 -3.62
CA GLN A 117 -12.00 -1.69 -3.93
C GLN A 117 -12.05 -0.81 -2.67
N LYS A 118 -12.60 -1.33 -1.56
CA LYS A 118 -12.56 -0.64 -0.26
C LYS A 118 -11.11 -0.45 0.21
N VAL A 119 -10.29 -1.51 0.16
CA VAL A 119 -8.86 -1.42 0.50
C VAL A 119 -8.15 -0.38 -0.38
N SER A 120 -8.37 -0.43 -1.69
CA SER A 120 -7.76 0.53 -2.62
C SER A 120 -8.21 1.96 -2.34
N ALA A 121 -9.50 2.21 -2.10
CA ALA A 121 -10.00 3.55 -1.79
C ALA A 121 -9.42 4.11 -0.48
N LEU A 122 -9.17 3.25 0.50
CA LEU A 122 -8.57 3.60 1.80
C LEU A 122 -7.06 3.87 1.71
N ILE A 123 -6.36 3.15 0.83
CA ILE A 123 -4.92 3.36 0.60
C ILE A 123 -4.69 4.57 -0.31
N ASP A 124 -5.49 4.72 -1.36
CA ASP A 124 -5.44 5.80 -2.35
C ASP A 124 -6.32 6.99 -1.93
N CYS A 125 -6.32 7.38 -0.65
CA CYS A 125 -6.97 8.60 -0.19
C CYS A 125 -6.54 9.87 -0.96
N THR A 126 -5.59 9.81 -1.90
CA THR A 126 -5.31 10.84 -2.92
C THR A 126 -6.54 11.31 -3.69
N VAL A 127 -7.54 10.45 -3.96
CA VAL A 127 -8.77 10.85 -4.69
C VAL A 127 -9.70 11.68 -3.79
N LEU A 128 -9.90 11.24 -2.54
CA LEU A 128 -10.73 11.94 -1.56
C LEU A 128 -10.06 13.23 -1.07
N TYR A 129 -8.75 13.20 -0.83
CA TYR A 129 -7.97 14.35 -0.39
C TYR A 129 -7.93 15.46 -1.46
N LYS A 130 -7.89 15.10 -2.77
CA LYS A 130 -8.02 16.08 -3.86
C LYS A 130 -9.41 16.71 -3.88
N LYS A 131 -10.49 15.93 -3.78
CA LYS A 131 -11.86 16.48 -3.76
C LYS A 131 -12.14 17.34 -2.55
N HIS A 132 -11.69 16.94 -1.36
CA HIS A 132 -11.97 17.66 -0.12
C HIS A 132 -11.13 18.94 0.06
N LYS A 133 -9.93 19.02 -0.54
CA LYS A 133 -9.20 20.29 -0.65
C LYS A 133 -9.78 21.24 -1.69
N LEU A 134 -10.39 20.73 -2.75
CA LEU A 134 -11.07 21.57 -3.75
C LEU A 134 -12.37 22.15 -3.21
N SER A 135 -13.06 21.49 -2.27
CA SER A 135 -14.31 21.99 -1.66
C SER A 135 -14.11 22.88 -0.42
N LYS A 136 -12.88 23.04 0.08
CA LYS A 136 -12.56 23.94 1.21
C LYS A 136 -11.76 25.17 0.79
N VAL A 137 -11.57 25.37 -0.51
CA VAL A 137 -11.00 26.59 -1.11
C VAL A 137 -12.13 27.28 -1.88
N GLU A 138 -13.18 27.66 -1.15
CA GLU A 138 -14.19 28.65 -1.54
C GLU A 138 -14.49 29.52 -0.33
#